data_AF-A0A0F9R0G7-F1
#
_entry.id   AF-A0A0F9R0G7-F1
#
_cell.length_a   1.000
_cell.length_b   1.000
_cell.length_c   1.000
_cell.angle_alpha   90.00
_cell.angle_beta   90.00
_cell.angle_gamma   90.00
#
_symmetry.space_group_name_H-M   'P 1'
#
loop_
_entity.id
_entity.type
_entity.pdbx_description
1 polymer ?
#
loop_
_entity_poly.entity_id
_entity_poly.type
_entity_poly.pdbx_seq_one_letter_code
_entity_poly.pdbx_strand_id
1 'polypeptide(L)'
;MSGIDIKKYGKVLGKGVFSTLAPSILKGVLVELFRIRKVNVKQATEWVLANYSLWDSLEPERKIQFKQLAGKLGDVSWMTVAWAIDALKDDFPAVASLFLGWKKGNNWLARQIEEIKKELQV
;
A
#
# COMPACT_ATOMS: atom_id res chain seq x y z
N MET A 1 -15.87 44.40 -6.47
CA MET A 1 -15.90 43.21 -7.35
C MET A 1 -14.80 42.26 -6.89
N SER A 2 -15.15 40.99 -6.89
CA SER A 2 -14.64 39.92 -6.04
C SER A 2 -13.18 39.55 -6.32
N GLY A 3 -12.34 39.56 -5.27
CA GLY A 3 -11.01 38.98 -5.30
C GLY A 3 -11.12 37.47 -5.51
N ILE A 4 -10.65 36.97 -6.64
CA ILE A 4 -10.58 35.54 -6.90
C ILE A 4 -9.52 34.96 -5.95
N ASP A 5 -9.97 34.12 -5.04
CA ASP A 5 -9.16 33.48 -4.01
C ASP A 5 -8.31 32.36 -4.62
N ILE A 6 -7.19 32.74 -5.25
CA ILE A 6 -6.24 31.83 -5.95
C ILE A 6 -5.72 30.73 -4.99
N LYS A 7 -5.66 31.00 -3.68
CA LYS A 7 -5.27 30.03 -2.64
C LYS A 7 -6.23 28.84 -2.53
N LYS A 8 -7.51 29.03 -2.90
CA LYS A 8 -8.53 27.98 -2.83
C LYS A 8 -8.41 26.99 -3.98
N TYR A 9 -8.00 27.45 -5.18
CA TYR A 9 -7.81 26.61 -6.36
C TYR A 9 -6.50 25.81 -6.35
N GLY A 10 -5.40 26.39 -5.86
CA GLY A 10 -4.13 25.66 -5.73
C GLY A 10 -4.21 24.44 -4.80
N LYS A 11 -5.03 24.52 -3.74
CA LYS A 11 -5.32 23.39 -2.83
C LYS A 11 -6.14 22.27 -3.48
N VAL A 12 -7.06 22.61 -4.39
CA VAL A 12 -7.93 21.62 -5.06
C VAL A 12 -7.16 20.85 -6.14
N LEU A 13 -6.32 21.54 -6.92
CA LEU A 13 -5.45 20.91 -7.91
C LEU A 13 -4.36 20.04 -7.26
N GLY A 14 -3.74 20.51 -6.18
CA GLY A 14 -2.74 19.74 -5.43
C GLY A 14 -3.30 18.47 -4.80
N LYS A 15 -4.50 18.51 -4.21
CA LYS A 15 -5.13 17.31 -3.63
C LYS A 15 -5.54 16.29 -4.71
N GLY A 16 -6.06 16.73 -5.84
CA GLY A 16 -6.53 15.84 -6.92
C GLY A 16 -5.42 15.12 -7.68
N VAL A 17 -4.26 15.76 -7.85
CA VAL A 17 -3.08 15.12 -8.49
C VAL A 17 -2.38 14.18 -7.52
N PHE A 18 -2.30 14.53 -6.23
CA PHE A 18 -1.70 13.64 -5.24
C PHE A 18 -2.55 12.39 -4.96
N SER A 19 -3.88 12.52 -4.91
CA SER A 19 -4.78 11.37 -4.75
C SER A 19 -4.72 10.38 -5.90
N THR A 20 -4.42 10.85 -7.12
CA THR A 20 -4.25 9.99 -8.30
C THR A 20 -2.88 9.31 -8.36
N LEU A 21 -1.81 9.92 -7.83
CA LEU A 21 -0.44 9.35 -7.87
C LEU A 21 -0.12 8.42 -6.69
N ALA A 22 -0.76 8.60 -5.54
CA ALA A 22 -0.42 7.82 -4.35
C ALA A 22 -0.59 6.30 -4.47
N PRO A 23 -1.63 5.76 -5.13
CA PRO A 23 -1.72 4.33 -5.36
C PRO A 23 -0.43 3.79 -6.00
N SER A 24 0.13 4.50 -6.98
CA SER A 24 1.38 4.10 -7.66
C SER A 24 2.61 4.21 -6.75
N ILE A 25 2.70 5.27 -5.93
CA ILE A 25 3.81 5.42 -4.97
C ILE A 25 3.80 4.28 -3.96
N LEU A 26 2.63 3.97 -3.39
CA LEU A 26 2.50 2.93 -2.37
C LEU A 26 2.67 1.52 -2.96
N LYS A 27 2.34 1.31 -4.24
CA LYS A 27 2.72 0.09 -4.97
C LYS A 27 4.24 -0.07 -4.99
N GLY A 28 4.95 1.01 -5.33
CA GLY A 28 6.40 1.03 -5.36
C GLY A 28 7.03 0.61 -4.03
N VAL A 29 6.52 1.11 -2.90
CA VAL A 29 7.06 0.72 -1.59
C VAL A 29 6.73 -0.72 -1.22
N LEU A 30 5.52 -1.22 -1.54
CA LEU A 30 5.16 -2.62 -1.32
C LEU A 30 6.09 -3.55 -2.11
N VAL A 31 6.33 -3.24 -3.38
CA VAL A 31 7.28 -3.97 -4.24
C VAL A 31 8.69 -3.90 -3.67
N GLU A 32 9.13 -2.73 -3.22
CA GLU A 32 10.46 -2.53 -2.64
C GLU A 32 10.66 -3.34 -1.35
N LEU A 33 9.64 -3.42 -0.49
CA LEU A 33 9.65 -4.29 0.69
C LEU A 33 9.87 -5.75 0.29
N PHE A 34 9.11 -6.25 -0.68
CA PHE A 34 9.23 -7.62 -1.16
C PHE A 34 10.61 -7.86 -1.80
N ARG A 35 11.18 -6.87 -2.48
CA ARG A 35 12.50 -6.94 -3.10
C ARG A 35 13.63 -6.98 -2.07
N ILE A 36 13.62 -6.07 -1.10
CA ILE A 36 14.62 -6.00 -0.02
C ILE A 36 14.61 -7.31 0.79
N ARG A 37 13.41 -7.84 1.07
CA ARG A 37 13.23 -9.12 1.79
C ARG A 37 13.43 -10.35 0.89
N LYS A 38 13.77 -10.19 -0.39
CA LYS A 38 13.98 -11.26 -1.38
C LYS A 38 12.84 -12.27 -1.38
N VAL A 39 11.61 -11.78 -1.33
CA VAL A 39 10.42 -12.62 -1.21
C VAL A 39 10.23 -13.45 -2.47
N ASN A 40 10.14 -14.76 -2.28
CA ASN A 40 9.73 -15.73 -3.28
C ASN A 40 8.48 -16.49 -2.78
N VAL A 41 7.98 -17.45 -3.56
CA VAL A 41 6.78 -18.23 -3.20
C VAL A 41 6.92 -18.93 -1.85
N LYS A 42 8.10 -19.52 -1.57
CA LYS A 42 8.37 -20.18 -0.30
C LYS A 42 8.29 -19.18 0.86
N GLN A 43 8.98 -18.05 0.74
CA GLN A 43 8.99 -17.02 1.78
C GLN A 43 7.60 -16.41 2.01
N ALA A 44 6.85 -16.15 0.92
CA ALA A 44 5.48 -15.67 1.01
C ALA A 44 4.56 -16.69 1.69
N THR A 45 4.75 -17.98 1.41
CA THR A 45 4.01 -19.06 2.09
C THR A 45 4.32 -19.07 3.58
N GLU A 46 5.60 -18.99 3.95
CA GLU A 46 6.02 -18.90 5.35
C GLU A 46 5.42 -17.71 6.07
N TRP A 47 5.40 -16.52 5.43
CA TRP A 47 4.75 -15.34 5.98
C TRP A 47 3.26 -15.54 6.25
N VAL A 48 2.54 -16.14 5.29
CA VAL A 48 1.11 -16.46 5.45
C VAL A 48 0.89 -17.46 6.58
N LEU A 49 1.74 -18.48 6.69
CA LEU A 49 1.61 -19.52 7.72
C LEU A 49 1.94 -18.99 9.12
N ALA A 50 2.96 -18.14 9.24
CA ALA A 50 3.38 -17.51 10.48
C ALA A 50 2.54 -16.27 10.85
N ASN A 51 1.60 -15.88 9.99
CA ASN A 51 0.82 -14.64 10.15
C ASN A 51 1.71 -13.40 10.32
N TYR A 52 2.78 -13.32 9.52
CA TYR A 52 3.76 -12.24 9.56
C TYR A 52 3.11 -10.88 9.25
N SER A 53 3.47 -9.83 10.00
CA SER A 53 3.00 -8.46 9.77
C SER A 53 3.90 -7.73 8.77
N LEU A 54 3.32 -7.26 7.67
CA LEU A 54 3.96 -6.40 6.68
C LEU A 54 4.24 -5.03 7.27
N TRP A 55 3.34 -4.49 8.09
CA TRP A 55 3.55 -3.19 8.72
C TRP A 55 4.77 -3.23 9.63
N ASP A 56 4.86 -4.24 10.51
CA ASP A 56 5.98 -4.36 11.44
C ASP A 56 7.32 -4.64 10.78
N SER A 57 7.29 -5.18 9.55
CA SER A 57 8.49 -5.43 8.76
C SER A 57 9.10 -4.17 8.12
N LEU A 58 8.36 -3.06 8.09
CA LEU A 58 8.83 -1.78 7.56
C LEU A 58 9.77 -1.10 8.56
N GLU A 59 10.88 -0.58 8.03
CA GLU A 59 11.75 0.31 8.79
C GLU A 59 10.99 1.54 9.31
N PRO A 60 11.34 2.10 10.48
CA PRO A 60 10.64 3.25 11.07
C PRO A 60 10.48 4.42 10.11
N GLU A 61 11.51 4.73 9.31
CA GLU A 61 11.47 5.80 8.31
C GLU A 61 10.40 5.56 7.24
N ARG A 62 10.23 4.30 6.81
CA ARG A 62 9.20 3.92 5.83
C ARG A 62 7.79 4.01 6.42
N LYS A 63 7.62 3.63 7.69
CA LYS A 63 6.35 3.83 8.42
C LYS A 63 5.97 5.32 8.48
N ILE A 64 6.94 6.19 8.78
CA ILE A 64 6.72 7.65 8.79
C ILE A 64 6.32 8.15 7.41
N GLN A 65 7.02 7.74 6.35
CA GLN A 65 6.67 8.11 4.97
C GLN A 65 5.25 7.65 4.61
N PHE A 66 4.85 6.45 5.00
CA PHE A 66 3.49 5.92 4.81
C PHE A 66 2.44 6.79 5.50
N LYS A 67 2.64 7.12 6.78
CA LYS A 67 1.71 7.98 7.53
C LYS A 67 1.62 9.38 6.94
N GLN A 68 2.74 9.97 6.53
CA GLN A 68 2.75 11.28 5.88
C GLN A 68 2.02 11.28 4.53
N LEU A 69 2.21 10.23 3.73
CA LEU A 69 1.49 10.07 2.46
C LEU A 69 -0.01 9.89 2.70
N ALA A 70 -0.39 8.99 3.61
CA ALA A 70 -1.80 8.76 3.94
C ALA A 70 -2.49 10.03 4.48
N GLY A 71 -1.84 10.78 5.36
CA GLY A 71 -2.37 12.05 5.89
C GLY A 71 -2.56 13.13 4.81
N LYS A 72 -1.78 13.10 3.73
CA LYS A 72 -1.97 14.00 2.57
C LYS A 72 -3.12 13.54 1.66
N LEU A 73 -3.39 12.24 1.60
CA LEU A 73 -4.40 11.64 0.74
C LEU A 73 -5.81 11.72 1.31
N GLY A 74 -5.94 11.58 2.62
CA GLY A 74 -7.22 11.61 3.32
C GLY A 74 -8.07 10.34 3.13
N ASP A 75 -7.99 9.67 1.97
CA ASP A 75 -8.66 8.39 1.72
C ASP A 75 -7.66 7.28 1.32
N VAL A 76 -7.80 6.12 1.96
CA VAL A 76 -7.03 4.89 1.72
C VAL A 76 -7.92 3.69 1.36
N SER A 77 -9.21 3.93 1.07
CA SER A 77 -10.19 2.90 0.69
C SER A 77 -9.76 2.09 -0.53
N TRP A 78 -9.02 2.72 -1.45
CA TRP A 78 -8.48 2.12 -2.67
C TRP A 78 -7.42 1.04 -2.40
N MET A 79 -6.82 1.00 -1.21
CA MET A 79 -5.85 -0.03 -0.83
C MET A 79 -6.59 -1.34 -0.55
N THR A 80 -6.75 -2.15 -1.59
CA THR A 80 -7.51 -3.42 -1.58
C THR A 80 -6.59 -4.60 -1.88
N VAL A 81 -7.07 -5.82 -1.61
CA VAL A 81 -6.34 -7.05 -1.98
C VAL A 81 -6.04 -7.07 -3.49
N ALA A 82 -7.00 -6.65 -4.31
CA ALA A 82 -6.82 -6.55 -5.75
C ALA A 82 -5.70 -5.57 -6.11
N TRP A 83 -5.67 -4.39 -5.48
CA TRP A 83 -4.59 -3.42 -5.67
C TRP A 83 -3.22 -3.98 -5.25
N ALA A 84 -3.12 -4.68 -4.12
CA ALA A 84 -1.85 -5.23 -3.64
C ALA A 84 -1.35 -6.36 -4.53
N ILE A 85 -2.24 -7.25 -4.99
CA ILE A 85 -1.90 -8.29 -5.96
C ILE A 85 -1.44 -7.63 -7.26
N ASP A 86 -2.15 -6.62 -7.73
CA ASP A 86 -1.80 -5.88 -8.94
C ASP A 86 -0.43 -5.20 -8.84
N ALA A 87 -0.07 -4.68 -7.66
CA ALA A 87 1.27 -4.16 -7.38
C ALA A 87 2.38 -5.21 -7.56
N LEU A 88 2.09 -6.47 -7.22
CA LEU A 88 3.06 -7.55 -7.21
C LEU A 88 3.12 -8.32 -8.54
N LYS A 89 2.17 -8.15 -9.45
CA LYS A 89 2.09 -8.96 -10.69
C LYS A 89 3.31 -8.80 -11.58
N ASP A 90 3.83 -7.59 -11.71
CA ASP A 90 4.91 -7.30 -12.65
C ASP A 90 6.27 -7.77 -12.11
N ASP A 91 6.55 -7.50 -10.84
CA ASP A 91 7.83 -7.82 -10.20
C ASP A 91 7.88 -9.22 -9.54
N PHE A 92 6.74 -9.72 -9.07
CA PHE A 92 6.62 -10.97 -8.32
C PHE A 92 5.43 -11.83 -8.80
N PRO A 93 5.35 -12.18 -10.11
CA PRO A 93 4.17 -12.83 -10.69
C PRO A 93 3.78 -14.13 -9.98
N ALA A 94 4.76 -14.96 -9.59
CA ALA A 94 4.48 -16.21 -8.88
C ALA A 94 3.90 -15.99 -7.47
N VAL A 95 4.30 -14.92 -6.79
CA VAL A 95 3.77 -14.55 -5.47
C VAL A 95 2.36 -13.96 -5.61
N ALA A 96 2.13 -13.14 -6.64
CA ALA A 96 0.79 -12.66 -6.98
C ALA A 96 -0.15 -13.82 -7.31
N SER A 97 0.29 -14.80 -8.12
CA SER A 97 -0.45 -16.02 -8.42
C SER A 97 -0.74 -16.85 -7.17
N LEU A 98 0.21 -16.97 -6.23
CA LEU A 98 -0.02 -17.62 -4.95
C LEU A 98 -1.18 -16.96 -4.20
N PHE A 99 -1.16 -15.63 -4.03
CA PHE A 99 -2.23 -14.92 -3.32
C PHE A 99 -3.57 -14.92 -4.05
N LEU A 100 -3.58 -15.06 -5.37
CA LEU A 100 -4.80 -15.25 -6.16
C LEU A 100 -5.39 -16.65 -6.01
N GLY A 101 -4.56 -17.68 -6.15
CA GLY A 101 -5.00 -19.08 -6.17
C GLY A 101 -5.21 -19.70 -4.78
N TRP A 102 -4.65 -19.11 -3.73
CA TRP A 102 -4.69 -19.66 -2.38
C TRP A 102 -5.55 -18.83 -1.43
N LYS A 103 -6.72 -19.34 -1.05
CA LYS A 103 -7.68 -18.67 -0.15
C LYS A 103 -7.05 -18.18 1.16
N LYS A 104 -6.15 -18.97 1.79
CA LYS A 104 -5.49 -18.55 3.03
C LYS A 104 -4.50 -17.41 2.80
N GLY A 105 -3.75 -17.44 1.69
CA GLY A 105 -2.86 -16.35 1.27
C GLY A 105 -3.64 -15.06 1.00
N ASN A 106 -4.75 -15.16 0.27
CA ASN A 106 -5.65 -14.04 0.01
C ASN A 106 -6.18 -13.40 1.30
N ASN A 107 -6.70 -14.23 2.22
CA ASN A 107 -7.21 -13.77 3.51
C ASN A 107 -6.12 -13.17 4.40
N TRP A 108 -4.90 -13.69 4.35
CA TRP A 108 -3.77 -13.08 5.03
C TRP A 108 -3.47 -11.70 4.45
N LEU A 109 -3.36 -11.58 3.12
CA LEU A 109 -3.10 -10.30 2.46
C LEU A 109 -4.20 -9.27 2.76
N ALA A 110 -5.47 -9.68 2.82
CA ALA A 110 -6.59 -8.85 3.24
C ALA A 110 -6.40 -8.31 4.66
N ARG A 111 -6.03 -9.17 5.62
CA ARG A 111 -5.77 -8.76 7.00
C ARG A 111 -4.59 -7.78 7.10
N GLN A 112 -3.53 -8.01 6.34
CA GLN A 112 -2.36 -7.12 6.29
C GLN A 112 -2.72 -5.73 5.78
N ILE A 113 -3.57 -5.66 4.75
CA ILE A 113 -4.06 -4.38 4.24
C ILE A 113 -4.90 -3.65 5.29
N GLU A 114 -5.80 -4.34 5.97
CA GLU A 114 -6.63 -3.73 7.02
C GLU A 114 -5.81 -3.30 8.23
N GLU A 115 -4.76 -4.04 8.59
CA GLU A 115 -3.78 -3.65 9.60
C GLU A 115 -3.08 -2.34 9.21
N ILE A 116 -2.53 -2.26 7.99
CA ILE A 116 -1.89 -1.05 7.48
C ILE A 116 -2.88 0.13 7.47
N LYS A 117 -4.13 -0.06 7.02
CA LYS A 117 -5.14 1.01 7.03
C LYS A 117 -5.39 1.57 8.43
N LYS A 118 -5.50 0.71 9.45
CA LYS A 118 -5.67 1.14 10.84
C LYS A 118 -4.50 1.98 11.30
N GLU A 119 -3.28 1.52 11.03
CA GLU A 119 -2.05 2.22 11.39
C GLU A 119 -1.89 3.58 10.69
N LEU A 120 -2.47 3.75 9.51
CA LEU A 120 -2.49 5.00 8.75
C LEU A 120 -3.55 6.00 9.24
N GLN A 121 -4.59 5.54 9.93
CA GLN A 121 -5.65 6.37 10.51
C GLN A 121 -5.33 6.85 11.93
N VAL A 122 -4.29 6.29 12.56
CA VAL A 122 -3.75 6.66 13.88
C VAL A 122 -2.58 7.63 13.75
#